data_AF-A0A2G1VZL1-F1
#
_entry.id   AF-A0A2G1VZL1-F1
#
_cell.length_a   1.000
_cell.length_b   1.000
_cell.length_c   1.000
_cell.angle_alpha   90.00
_cell.angle_beta   90.00
_cell.angle_gamma   90.00
#
_symmetry.space_group_name_H-M   'P 1'
#
loop_
_entity.id
_entity.type
_entity.pdbx_description
1 polymer ?
#
loop_
_entity_poly.entity_id
_entity_poly.type
_entity_poly.pdbx_seq_one_letter_code
_entity_poly.pdbx_strand_id
1 'polypeptide(L)'
;MSWQRARQPGQKAERVATILDAAATLFDEKEFADISMRDVASSAGLGKASLYHYFSTKEEVFICLYREELNDWFLDVERRLKRLRAPTPKRIAKSLTDAIRDRDRFCRLTVVLASVLERNLSTEFIREFKRSLLPPLEQCAAALQSVQPDMSPAAVHEFLVQHHAVISGLWPLARPSEEVSAVMQEEEFRGYQVDFYRLFESTIRQLMQAN
;
A
#
# COMPACT_ATOMS: atom_id res chain seq x y z
N MET A 1 -36.77 20.55 -23.44
CA MET A 1 -35.32 20.25 -23.52
C MET A 1 -34.92 19.63 -22.18
N SER A 2 -35.01 18.30 -22.08
CA SER A 2 -34.74 17.58 -20.83
C SER A 2 -33.23 17.48 -20.59
N TRP A 3 -32.77 18.05 -19.48
CA TRP A 3 -31.43 17.82 -18.97
C TRP A 3 -31.44 16.54 -18.16
N GLN A 4 -31.40 15.39 -18.85
CA GLN A 4 -31.08 14.11 -18.25
C GLN A 4 -29.78 13.60 -18.87
N ARG A 5 -28.66 14.06 -18.32
CA ARG A 5 -27.43 13.27 -18.35
C ARG A 5 -27.29 12.60 -17.00
N ALA A 6 -28.03 11.50 -16.81
CA ALA A 6 -27.58 10.48 -15.88
C ALA A 6 -26.21 10.03 -16.37
N ARG A 7 -25.12 10.56 -15.79
CA ARG A 7 -23.75 10.10 -16.06
C ARG A 7 -23.75 8.60 -15.78
N GLN A 8 -23.59 7.80 -16.83
CA GLN A 8 -23.59 6.34 -16.70
C GLN A 8 -22.47 5.93 -15.72
N PRO A 9 -22.68 4.90 -14.87
CA PRO A 9 -21.69 4.44 -13.90
C PRO A 9 -20.28 4.22 -14.48
N GLY A 10 -20.19 3.77 -15.73
CA GLY A 10 -18.91 3.58 -16.43
C GLY A 10 -18.08 4.85 -16.58
N GLN A 11 -18.71 5.98 -16.92
CA GLN A 11 -18.00 7.27 -17.06
C GLN A 11 -17.47 7.79 -15.72
N LYS A 12 -18.13 7.46 -14.60
CA LYS A 12 -17.64 7.82 -13.26
C LYS A 12 -16.40 6.99 -12.92
N ALA A 13 -16.44 5.68 -13.17
CA ALA A 13 -15.31 4.79 -12.90
C ALA A 13 -14.07 5.14 -13.74
N GLU A 14 -14.24 5.35 -15.05
CA GLU A 14 -13.16 5.80 -15.95
C GLU A 14 -12.53 7.11 -15.46
N ARG A 15 -13.35 8.04 -14.97
CA ARG A 15 -12.84 9.31 -14.46
C ARG A 15 -12.06 9.15 -13.16
N VAL A 16 -12.53 8.30 -12.26
CA VAL A 16 -11.79 7.97 -11.03
C VAL A 16 -10.44 7.34 -11.38
N ALA A 17 -10.41 6.38 -12.30
CA ALA A 17 -9.15 5.77 -12.77
C ALA A 17 -8.17 6.83 -13.31
N THR A 18 -8.64 7.76 -14.16
CA THR A 18 -7.81 8.88 -14.66
C THR A 18 -7.24 9.74 -13.53
N ILE A 19 -8.03 10.00 -12.47
CA ILE A 19 -7.58 10.78 -11.32
C ILE A 19 -6.52 10.01 -10.53
N LEU A 20 -6.70 8.70 -10.34
CA LEU A 20 -5.76 7.85 -9.61
C LEU A 20 -4.45 7.65 -10.38
N ASP A 21 -4.48 7.51 -11.71
CA ASP A 21 -3.28 7.49 -12.56
C ASP A 21 -2.47 8.78 -12.46
N ALA A 22 -3.16 9.92 -12.45
CA ALA A 22 -2.54 11.23 -12.25
C ALA A 22 -1.93 11.39 -10.85
N ALA A 23 -2.63 10.89 -9.82
CA ALA A 23 -2.13 10.89 -8.44
C ALA A 23 -0.93 9.96 -8.26
N ALA A 24 -0.96 8.78 -8.89
CA ALA A 24 0.14 7.82 -8.95
C ALA A 24 1.40 8.44 -9.54
N THR A 25 1.27 9.07 -10.71
CA THR A 25 2.38 9.78 -11.38
C THR A 25 2.99 10.86 -10.47
N LEU A 26 2.14 11.69 -9.86
CA LEU A 26 2.61 12.72 -8.92
C LEU A 26 3.28 12.12 -7.68
N PHE A 27 2.77 11.01 -7.16
CA PHE A 27 3.34 10.36 -5.99
C PHE A 27 4.71 9.79 -6.28
N ASP A 28 4.93 9.22 -7.46
CA ASP A 28 6.22 8.64 -7.83
C ASP A 28 7.32 9.71 -7.89
N GLU A 29 6.96 10.96 -8.15
CA GLU A 29 7.89 12.08 -8.32
C GLU A 29 8.06 12.97 -7.08
N LYS A 30 7.08 12.96 -6.15
CA LYS A 30 7.00 13.94 -5.06
C LYS A 30 6.64 13.30 -3.73
N GLU A 31 6.97 14.01 -2.65
CA GLU A 31 6.47 13.67 -1.32
C GLU A 31 5.01 14.07 -1.15
N PHE A 32 4.26 13.32 -0.35
CA PHE A 32 2.81 13.56 -0.13
C PHE A 32 2.51 15.01 0.31
N ALA A 33 3.41 15.60 1.12
CA ALA A 33 3.28 16.94 1.65
C ALA A 33 3.25 18.00 0.53
N ASP A 34 3.99 17.76 -0.55
CA ASP A 34 4.20 18.69 -1.66
C ASP A 34 3.13 18.56 -2.76
N ILE A 35 2.25 17.57 -2.65
CA ILE A 35 1.16 17.36 -3.61
C ILE A 35 -0.10 18.08 -3.12
N SER A 36 -0.68 18.91 -3.99
CA SER A 36 -1.95 19.59 -3.77
C SER A 36 -3.08 19.03 -4.65
N MET A 37 -4.34 19.32 -4.26
CA MET A 37 -5.51 19.04 -5.10
C MET A 37 -5.45 19.74 -6.47
N ARG A 38 -4.74 20.87 -6.57
CA ARG A 38 -4.56 21.57 -7.85
C ARG A 38 -3.64 20.77 -8.77
N ASP A 39 -2.57 20.20 -8.23
CA ASP A 39 -1.63 19.39 -9.00
C ASP A 39 -2.31 18.14 -9.53
N VAL A 40 -3.08 17.45 -8.68
CA VAL A 40 -3.87 16.27 -9.09
C VAL A 40 -4.87 16.63 -10.19
N ALA A 41 -5.62 17.73 -10.04
CA ALA A 41 -6.58 18.16 -11.05
C ALA A 41 -5.88 18.47 -12.39
N SER A 42 -4.77 19.21 -12.35
CA SER A 42 -4.00 19.57 -13.54
C SER A 42 -3.42 18.34 -14.24
N SER A 43 -2.82 17.42 -13.48
CA SER A 43 -2.25 16.16 -13.98
C SER A 43 -3.33 15.27 -14.62
N ALA A 44 -4.54 15.24 -14.03
CA ALA A 44 -5.69 14.50 -14.58
C ALA A 44 -6.40 15.21 -15.75
N GLY A 45 -5.95 16.39 -16.18
CA GLY A 45 -6.62 17.18 -17.22
C GLY A 45 -8.00 17.70 -16.80
N LEU A 46 -8.21 17.94 -15.51
CA LEU A 46 -9.47 18.38 -14.91
C LEU A 46 -9.39 19.79 -14.33
N GLY A 47 -10.53 20.49 -14.35
CA GLY A 47 -10.69 21.70 -13.55
C GLY A 47 -10.82 21.37 -12.05
N LYS A 48 -10.37 22.27 -11.18
CA LYS A 48 -10.43 22.12 -9.71
C LYS A 48 -11.82 21.69 -9.23
N ALA A 49 -12.87 22.40 -9.64
CA ALA A 49 -14.26 22.07 -9.26
C ALA A 49 -14.68 20.67 -9.74
N SER A 50 -14.17 20.21 -10.88
CA SER A 50 -14.45 18.86 -11.38
C SER A 50 -13.84 17.78 -10.50
N LEU A 51 -12.61 17.98 -10.01
CA LEU A 51 -11.98 17.03 -9.08
C LEU A 51 -12.75 16.96 -7.75
N TYR A 52 -13.19 18.11 -7.21
CA TYR A 52 -13.99 18.15 -5.97
C TYR A 52 -15.36 17.46 -6.07
N HIS A 53 -15.85 17.15 -7.28
CA HIS A 53 -17.04 16.31 -7.44
C HIS A 53 -16.76 14.81 -7.19
N TYR A 54 -15.50 14.37 -7.23
CA TYR A 54 -15.11 12.98 -6.99
C TYR A 54 -14.46 12.79 -5.62
N PHE A 55 -13.63 13.74 -5.20
CA PHE A 55 -12.85 13.66 -3.97
C PHE A 55 -12.87 15.00 -3.23
N SER A 56 -13.20 14.96 -1.95
CA SER A 56 -13.30 16.14 -1.09
C SER A 56 -11.92 16.63 -0.64
N THR A 57 -10.96 15.71 -0.49
CA THR A 57 -9.61 15.99 0.00
C THR A 57 -8.57 15.24 -0.81
N LYS A 58 -7.30 15.64 -0.68
CA LYS A 58 -6.20 14.87 -1.29
C LYS A 58 -6.06 13.50 -0.62
N GLU A 59 -6.31 13.41 0.68
CA GLU A 59 -6.24 12.15 1.42
C GLU A 59 -7.23 11.11 0.86
N GLU A 60 -8.45 11.53 0.47
CA GLU A 60 -9.42 10.62 -0.18
C GLU A 60 -8.92 10.07 -1.52
N VAL A 61 -8.16 10.86 -2.29
CA VAL A 61 -7.52 10.40 -3.54
C VAL A 61 -6.47 9.35 -3.23
N PHE A 62 -5.54 9.66 -2.33
CA PHE A 62 -4.38 8.81 -2.04
C PHE A 62 -4.73 7.54 -1.27
N ILE A 63 -5.78 7.55 -0.45
CA ILE A 63 -6.26 6.31 0.19
C ILE A 63 -7.01 5.40 -0.80
N CYS A 64 -7.67 5.97 -1.81
CA CYS A 64 -8.22 5.19 -2.93
C CYS A 64 -7.10 4.59 -3.79
N LEU A 65 -6.03 5.35 -4.06
CA LEU A 65 -4.83 4.82 -4.72
C LEU A 65 -4.18 3.70 -3.89
N TYR A 66 -4.03 3.89 -2.58
CA TYR A 66 -3.51 2.85 -1.69
C TYR A 66 -4.36 1.58 -1.72
N ARG A 67 -5.69 1.68 -1.81
CA ARG A 67 -6.58 0.52 -1.97
C ARG A 67 -6.24 -0.29 -3.22
N GLU A 68 -5.97 0.36 -4.35
CA GLU A 68 -5.64 -0.32 -5.61
C GLU A 68 -4.29 -1.02 -5.50
N GLU A 69 -3.26 -0.32 -5.02
CA GLU A 69 -1.93 -0.88 -4.78
C GLU A 69 -1.95 -2.08 -3.81
N LEU A 70 -2.75 -1.98 -2.74
CA LEU A 70 -2.93 -3.05 -1.75
C LEU A 70 -3.66 -4.25 -2.35
N ASN A 71 -4.70 -4.03 -3.16
CA ASN A 71 -5.42 -5.11 -3.83
C ASN A 71 -4.51 -5.86 -4.81
N ASP A 72 -3.71 -5.12 -5.60
CA ASP A 72 -2.74 -5.74 -6.50
C ASP A 72 -1.68 -6.54 -5.74
N TRP A 73 -1.33 -6.09 -4.52
CA TRP A 73 -0.38 -6.80 -3.66
C TRP A 73 -1.00 -8.09 -3.14
N PHE A 74 -2.23 -8.05 -2.63
CA PHE A 74 -2.96 -9.23 -2.18
C PHE A 74 -3.09 -10.28 -3.30
N LEU A 75 -3.45 -9.86 -4.52
CA LEU A 75 -3.58 -10.76 -5.67
C LEU A 75 -2.25 -11.43 -6.06
N ASP A 76 -1.13 -10.70 -5.98
CA ASP A 76 0.18 -11.26 -6.28
C ASP A 76 0.67 -12.20 -5.18
N VAL A 77 0.43 -11.86 -3.91
CA VAL A 77 0.69 -12.76 -2.78
C VAL A 77 -0.08 -14.06 -2.94
N GLU A 78 -1.40 -13.98 -3.17
CA GLU A 78 -2.24 -15.16 -3.38
C GLU A 78 -1.69 -16.04 -4.52
N ARG A 79 -1.38 -15.42 -5.66
CA ARG A 79 -0.82 -16.11 -6.83
C ARG A 79 0.50 -16.82 -6.52
N ARG A 80 1.40 -16.17 -5.78
CA ARG A 80 2.71 -16.73 -5.43
C ARG A 80 2.58 -17.87 -4.43
N LEU A 81 1.76 -17.70 -3.39
CA LEU A 81 1.54 -18.73 -2.37
C LEU A 81 0.89 -19.99 -2.96
N LYS A 82 -0.12 -19.85 -3.84
CA LYS A 82 -0.74 -21.00 -4.52
C LYS A 82 0.23 -21.81 -5.39
N ARG A 83 1.31 -21.18 -5.88
CA ARG A 83 2.35 -21.84 -6.70
C ARG A 83 3.50 -22.40 -5.86
N LEU A 84 3.52 -22.14 -4.56
CA LEU A 84 4.63 -22.51 -3.69
C LEU A 84 4.62 -24.02 -3.40
N ARG A 85 5.69 -24.71 -3.78
CA ARG A 85 5.86 -26.15 -3.48
C ARG A 85 6.63 -26.32 -2.18
N ALA A 86 6.19 -27.25 -1.34
CA ALA A 86 6.76 -27.52 -0.01
C ALA A 86 6.99 -26.20 0.75
N PRO A 87 5.90 -25.53 1.19
CA PRO A 87 5.98 -24.26 1.87
C PRO A 87 6.74 -24.44 3.19
N THR A 88 7.78 -23.62 3.37
CA THR A 88 8.50 -23.49 4.64
C THR A 88 8.48 -22.03 5.04
N PRO A 89 8.63 -21.68 6.34
CA PRO A 89 8.66 -20.29 6.77
C PRO A 89 9.65 -19.42 5.96
N LYS A 90 10.82 -19.98 5.60
CA LYS A 90 11.81 -19.31 4.74
C LYS A 90 11.27 -19.05 3.32
N ARG A 91 10.62 -20.04 2.71
CA ARG A 91 10.07 -19.90 1.34
C ARG A 91 8.86 -18.96 1.29
N ILE A 92 8.01 -18.98 2.31
CA ILE A 92 6.89 -18.06 2.45
C ILE A 92 7.42 -16.64 2.64
N ALA A 93 8.34 -16.41 3.58
CA ALA A 93 8.93 -15.09 3.80
C ALA A 93 9.60 -14.52 2.55
N LYS A 94 10.37 -15.35 1.82
CA LYS A 94 10.93 -14.96 0.54
C LYS A 94 9.84 -14.59 -0.48
N SER A 95 8.78 -15.39 -0.58
CA SER A 95 7.66 -15.12 -1.49
C SER A 95 6.95 -13.80 -1.18
N LEU A 96 6.73 -13.49 0.09
CA LEU A 96 6.13 -12.22 0.53
C LEU A 96 7.08 -11.04 0.27
N THR A 97 8.37 -11.21 0.52
CA THR A 97 9.41 -10.20 0.20
C THR A 97 9.46 -9.92 -1.30
N ASP A 98 9.44 -10.96 -2.14
CA ASP A 98 9.44 -10.82 -3.59
C ASP A 98 8.12 -10.23 -4.13
N ALA A 99 7.02 -10.30 -3.38
CA ALA A 99 5.76 -9.65 -3.73
C ALA A 99 5.78 -8.13 -3.51
N ILE A 100 6.71 -7.62 -2.69
CA ILE A 100 6.90 -6.19 -2.42
C ILE A 100 7.98 -5.59 -3.33
N ARG A 101 8.81 -6.42 -3.96
CA ARG A 101 9.80 -5.97 -4.93
C ARG A 101 9.10 -5.20 -6.06
N ASP A 102 9.68 -4.05 -6.42
CA ASP A 102 9.17 -3.13 -7.45
C ASP A 102 7.81 -2.49 -7.11
N ARG A 103 7.45 -2.43 -5.82
CA ARG A 103 6.23 -1.76 -5.32
C ARG A 103 6.54 -0.61 -4.37
N ASP A 104 7.50 0.23 -4.72
CA ASP A 104 7.91 1.39 -3.92
C ASP A 104 6.72 2.30 -3.56
N ARG A 105 5.77 2.49 -4.49
CA ARG A 105 4.56 3.28 -4.27
C ARG A 105 3.69 2.72 -3.15
N PHE A 106 3.41 1.42 -3.19
CA PHE A 106 2.67 0.72 -2.14
C PHE A 106 3.34 0.91 -0.78
N CYS A 107 4.66 0.69 -0.70
CA CYS A 107 5.39 0.86 0.55
C CYS A 107 5.37 2.30 1.07
N ARG A 108 5.57 3.29 0.18
CA ARG A 108 5.49 4.72 0.55
C ARG A 108 4.08 5.09 1.03
N LEU A 109 3.02 4.59 0.39
CA LEU A 109 1.64 4.80 0.83
C LEU A 109 1.37 4.14 2.20
N THR A 110 1.89 2.94 2.46
CA THR A 110 1.80 2.27 3.77
C THR A 110 2.42 3.10 4.89
N VAL A 111 3.51 3.83 4.63
CA VAL A 111 4.17 4.71 5.64
C VAL A 111 3.27 5.88 6.04
N VAL A 112 2.61 6.51 5.07
CA VAL A 112 1.77 7.70 5.31
C VAL A 112 0.32 7.37 5.66
N LEU A 113 -0.11 6.10 5.53
CA LEU A 113 -1.49 5.67 5.72
C LEU A 113 -2.06 6.10 7.08
N ALA A 114 -1.55 5.54 8.17
CA ALA A 114 -2.10 5.78 9.51
C ALA A 114 -1.71 7.17 10.06
N SER A 115 -0.53 7.67 9.67
CA SER A 115 0.06 8.91 10.19
C SER A 115 -0.47 10.17 9.50
N VAL A 116 -0.99 10.06 8.28
CA VAL A 116 -1.46 11.18 7.47
C VAL A 116 -2.82 10.90 6.83
N LEU A 117 -2.94 9.87 6.00
CA LEU A 117 -4.14 9.66 5.16
C LEU A 117 -5.39 9.42 6.01
N GLU A 118 -5.32 8.59 7.04
CA GLU A 118 -6.47 8.25 7.89
C GLU A 118 -6.89 9.39 8.84
N ARG A 119 -6.15 10.50 8.90
CA ARG A 119 -6.41 11.61 9.85
C ARG A 119 -7.33 12.69 9.31
N ASN A 120 -7.51 12.78 7.99
CA ASN A 120 -8.29 13.85 7.35
C ASN A 120 -9.42 13.29 6.47
N LEU A 121 -10.15 12.32 7.01
CA LEU A 121 -11.25 11.64 6.34
C LEU A 121 -12.51 11.66 7.19
N SER A 122 -13.66 11.66 6.54
CA SER A 122 -14.92 11.46 7.25
C SER A 122 -15.05 10.02 7.74
N THR A 123 -15.75 9.83 8.86
CA THR A 123 -16.03 8.49 9.39
C THR A 123 -16.75 7.60 8.38
N GLU A 124 -17.62 8.17 7.54
CA GLU A 124 -18.31 7.44 6.49
C GLU A 124 -17.34 6.91 5.45
N PHE A 125 -16.45 7.78 4.95
CA PHE A 125 -15.43 7.39 3.98
C PHE A 125 -14.49 6.30 4.55
N ILE A 126 -14.04 6.46 5.81
CA ILE A 126 -13.20 5.45 6.48
C ILE A 126 -13.93 4.11 6.55
N ARG A 127 -15.22 4.10 6.90
CA ARG A 127 -16.03 2.89 6.99
C ARG A 127 -16.14 2.19 5.63
N GLU A 128 -16.44 2.95 4.57
CA GLU A 128 -16.49 2.43 3.21
C GLU A 128 -15.15 1.85 2.77
N PHE A 129 -14.06 2.58 3.02
CA PHE A 129 -12.70 2.13 2.73
C PHE A 129 -12.37 0.82 3.48
N LYS A 130 -12.52 0.76 4.80
CA LYS A 130 -12.23 -0.46 5.59
C LYS A 130 -13.10 -1.64 5.13
N ARG A 131 -14.39 -1.40 4.83
CA ARG A 131 -15.29 -2.45 4.30
C ARG A 131 -14.82 -2.98 2.94
N SER A 132 -14.32 -2.09 2.07
CA SER A 132 -13.79 -2.49 0.76
C SER A 132 -12.55 -3.38 0.83
N LEU A 133 -11.80 -3.33 1.95
CA LEU A 133 -10.62 -4.14 2.18
C LEU A 133 -10.91 -5.54 2.74
N LEU A 134 -12.11 -5.79 3.29
CA LEU A 134 -12.42 -7.06 3.94
C LEU A 134 -12.32 -8.26 2.97
N PRO A 135 -12.98 -8.26 1.78
CA PRO A 135 -12.90 -9.41 0.88
C PRO A 135 -11.47 -9.77 0.40
N PRO A 136 -10.64 -8.84 -0.08
CA PRO A 136 -9.28 -9.18 -0.51
C PRO A 136 -8.38 -9.58 0.66
N LEU A 137 -8.57 -8.99 1.85
CA LEU A 137 -7.88 -9.41 3.07
C LEU A 137 -8.21 -10.85 3.45
N GLU A 138 -9.49 -11.23 3.41
CA GLU A 138 -9.95 -12.60 3.67
C GLU A 138 -9.36 -13.61 2.68
N GLN A 139 -9.29 -13.24 1.39
CA GLN A 139 -8.67 -14.09 0.35
C GLN A 139 -7.17 -14.28 0.60
N CYS A 140 -6.45 -13.21 0.92
CA CYS A 140 -5.03 -13.29 1.25
C CYS A 140 -4.79 -14.11 2.52
N ALA A 141 -5.61 -13.93 3.55
CA ALA A 141 -5.56 -14.70 4.78
C ALA A 141 -5.78 -16.20 4.52
N ALA A 142 -6.78 -16.55 3.70
CA ALA A 142 -7.02 -17.94 3.30
C ALA A 142 -5.84 -18.53 2.50
N ALA A 143 -5.21 -17.75 1.62
CA ALA A 143 -4.02 -18.20 0.89
C ALA A 143 -2.84 -18.47 1.83
N LEU A 144 -2.60 -17.60 2.81
CA LEU A 144 -1.56 -17.80 3.82
C LEU A 144 -1.85 -19.02 4.70
N GLN A 145 -3.08 -19.15 5.18
CA GLN A 145 -3.55 -20.29 5.97
C GLN A 145 -3.35 -21.62 5.23
N SER A 146 -3.54 -21.64 3.90
CA SER A 146 -3.37 -22.85 3.09
C SER A 146 -1.92 -23.35 3.01
N VAL A 147 -0.95 -22.44 3.13
CA VAL A 147 0.48 -22.78 3.10
C VAL A 147 1.10 -22.90 4.50
N GLN A 148 0.37 -22.47 5.54
CA GLN A 148 0.73 -22.61 6.94
C GLN A 148 -0.49 -23.06 7.77
N PRO A 149 -0.91 -24.34 7.65
CA PRO A 149 -2.16 -24.84 8.25
C PRO A 149 -2.20 -24.81 9.79
N ASP A 150 -1.02 -24.78 10.43
CA ASP A 150 -0.90 -24.80 11.88
C ASP A 150 -1.22 -23.44 12.54
N MET A 151 -1.18 -22.34 11.77
CA MET A 151 -1.59 -21.03 12.28
C MET A 151 -3.10 -20.99 12.48
N SER A 152 -3.58 -20.39 13.58
CA SER A 152 -5.01 -20.11 13.70
C SER A 152 -5.43 -18.93 12.81
N PRO A 153 -6.72 -18.78 12.47
CA PRO A 153 -7.20 -17.60 11.74
C PRO A 153 -6.85 -16.27 12.43
N ALA A 154 -6.85 -16.24 13.76
CA ALA A 154 -6.44 -15.07 14.53
C ALA A 154 -4.94 -14.77 14.38
N ALA A 155 -4.09 -15.81 14.42
CA ALA A 155 -2.65 -15.68 14.20
C ALA A 155 -2.32 -15.23 12.77
N VAL A 156 -3.08 -15.70 11.76
CA VAL A 156 -2.95 -15.22 10.37
C VAL A 156 -3.27 -13.72 10.28
N HIS A 157 -4.35 -13.27 10.91
CA HIS A 157 -4.69 -11.86 10.93
C HIS A 157 -3.63 -11.01 11.65
N GLU A 158 -3.17 -11.46 12.81
CA GLU A 158 -2.09 -10.81 13.55
C GLU A 158 -0.80 -10.71 12.72
N PHE A 159 -0.42 -11.80 12.05
CA PHE A 159 0.72 -11.81 11.15
C PHE A 159 0.58 -10.79 10.02
N LEU A 160 -0.60 -10.65 9.39
CA LEU A 160 -0.82 -9.65 8.34
C LEU A 160 -0.69 -8.21 8.87
N VAL A 161 -1.17 -7.96 10.10
CA VAL A 161 -0.98 -6.67 10.78
C VAL A 161 0.50 -6.41 11.07
N GLN A 162 1.22 -7.41 11.60
CA GLN A 162 2.65 -7.31 11.87
C GLN A 162 3.45 -7.09 10.57
N HIS A 163 3.12 -7.81 9.50
CA HIS A 163 3.70 -7.61 8.17
C HIS A 163 3.53 -6.17 7.68
N HIS A 164 2.31 -5.62 7.76
CA HIS A 164 2.06 -4.22 7.42
C HIS A 164 2.87 -3.25 8.30
N ALA A 165 2.93 -3.50 9.61
CA ALA A 165 3.71 -2.68 10.54
C ALA A 165 5.22 -2.70 10.23
N VAL A 166 5.75 -3.86 9.83
CA VAL A 166 7.16 -3.98 9.42
C VAL A 166 7.42 -3.15 8.16
N ILE A 167 6.54 -3.15 7.15
CA ILE A 167 6.71 -2.25 5.99
C ILE A 167 6.74 -0.79 6.45
N SER A 168 5.74 -0.40 7.24
CA SER A 168 5.56 0.99 7.70
C SER A 168 6.77 1.52 8.48
N GLY A 169 7.38 0.68 9.32
CA GLY A 169 8.56 1.06 10.12
C GLY A 169 9.88 0.90 9.37
N LEU A 170 10.05 -0.16 8.60
CA LEU A 170 11.34 -0.53 7.98
C LEU A 170 11.61 0.25 6.69
N TRP A 171 10.57 0.57 5.91
CA TRP A 171 10.73 1.27 4.65
C TRP A 171 11.43 2.63 4.78
N PRO A 172 11.03 3.55 5.68
CA PRO A 172 11.72 4.83 5.83
C PRO A 172 13.15 4.69 6.38
N LEU A 173 13.43 3.66 7.18
CA LEU A 173 14.79 3.39 7.69
C LEU A 173 15.76 2.96 6.57
N ALA A 174 15.24 2.26 5.55
CA ALA A 174 16.03 1.83 4.39
C ALA A 174 16.09 2.86 3.26
N ARG A 175 15.39 3.99 3.42
CA ARG A 175 15.29 5.10 2.45
C ARG A 175 15.43 6.44 3.19
N PRO A 176 16.57 6.69 3.85
CA PRO A 176 16.80 7.95 4.55
C PRO A 176 16.92 9.12 3.55
N SER A 177 16.88 10.37 4.06
CA SER A 177 17.16 11.55 3.24
C SER A 177 18.58 11.53 2.67
N GLU A 178 18.85 12.36 1.66
CA GLU A 178 20.18 12.46 1.05
C GLU A 178 21.26 12.79 2.08
N GLU A 179 20.98 13.71 3.02
CA GLU A 179 21.91 14.12 4.07
C GLU A 179 22.21 12.97 5.03
N VAL A 180 21.18 12.26 5.48
CA VAL A 180 21.34 11.10 6.38
C VAL A 180 22.05 9.95 5.65
N SER A 181 21.73 9.73 4.38
CA SER A 181 22.40 8.72 3.55
C SER A 181 23.88 9.01 3.40
N ALA A 182 24.27 10.27 3.15
CA ALA A 182 25.66 10.69 3.03
C ALA A 182 26.47 10.39 4.29
N VAL A 183 25.93 10.70 5.48
CA VAL A 183 26.57 10.38 6.77
C VAL A 183 26.69 8.86 6.97
N MET A 184 25.65 8.08 6.62
CA MET A 184 25.67 6.62 6.75
C MET A 184 26.67 5.91 5.82
N GLN A 185 27.27 6.60 4.82
CA GLN A 185 28.34 6.04 3.99
C GLN A 185 29.72 6.08 4.67
N GLU A 186 29.88 6.87 5.73
CA GLU A 186 31.13 6.94 6.49
C GLU A 186 31.37 5.63 7.26
N GLU A 187 32.64 5.25 7.44
CA GLU A 187 33.03 3.97 8.04
C GLU A 187 32.47 3.79 9.47
N GLU A 188 32.43 4.87 10.25
CA GLU A 188 31.87 4.89 11.61
C GLU A 188 30.37 4.55 11.65
N PHE A 189 29.61 4.97 10.64
CA PHE A 189 28.15 4.82 10.60
C PHE A 189 27.65 3.67 9.72
N ARG A 190 28.56 2.84 9.19
CA ARG A 190 28.21 1.73 8.30
C ARG A 190 27.19 0.75 8.91
N GLY A 191 27.18 0.61 10.23
CA GLY A 191 26.21 -0.23 10.97
C GLY A 191 24.76 0.27 10.95
N TYR A 192 24.54 1.53 10.56
CA TYR A 192 23.20 2.13 10.44
C TYR A 192 22.55 1.89 9.07
N GLN A 193 23.29 1.33 8.09
CA GLN A 193 22.73 1.03 6.77
C GLN A 193 21.74 -0.14 6.85
N VAL A 194 20.53 0.09 6.32
CA VAL A 194 19.46 -0.91 6.34
C VAL A 194 19.21 -1.44 4.92
N ASP A 195 19.50 -2.73 4.71
CA ASP A 195 19.00 -3.46 3.54
C ASP A 195 17.56 -3.88 3.80
N PHE A 196 16.61 -3.16 3.18
CA PHE A 196 15.18 -3.40 3.34
C PHE A 196 14.82 -4.86 3.09
N TYR A 197 15.16 -5.41 1.92
CA TYR A 197 14.68 -6.74 1.53
C TYR A 197 15.29 -7.84 2.40
N ARG A 198 16.57 -7.72 2.74
CA ARG A 198 17.23 -8.68 3.63
C ARG A 198 16.60 -8.68 5.02
N LEU A 199 16.45 -7.49 5.62
CA LEU A 199 15.90 -7.38 6.98
C LEU A 199 14.42 -7.78 6.99
N PHE A 200 13.64 -7.32 6.02
CA PHE A 200 12.24 -7.68 5.84
C PHE A 200 12.04 -9.20 5.75
N GLU A 201 12.75 -9.89 4.84
CA GLU A 201 12.65 -11.35 4.70
C GLU A 201 12.98 -12.06 6.02
N SER A 202 14.02 -11.60 6.71
CA SER A 202 14.44 -12.20 7.97
C SER A 202 13.41 -12.01 9.09
N THR A 203 12.81 -10.83 9.20
CA THR A 203 11.77 -10.50 10.17
C THR A 203 10.49 -11.27 9.87
N ILE A 204 10.02 -11.30 8.62
CA ILE A 204 8.84 -12.06 8.23
C ILE A 204 9.03 -13.55 8.51
N ARG A 205 10.22 -14.10 8.25
CA ARG A 205 10.54 -15.49 8.58
C ARG A 205 10.44 -15.77 10.08
N GLN A 206 10.92 -14.86 10.92
CA GLN A 206 10.82 -15.00 12.39
C GLN A 206 9.37 -14.96 12.85
N LEU A 207 8.56 -14.03 12.33
CA LEU A 207 7.14 -13.95 12.65
C LEU A 207 6.38 -15.21 12.23
N MET A 208 6.73 -15.81 11.09
CA MET A 208 6.17 -17.09 10.63
C MET A 208 6.56 -18.30 11.50
N GLN A 209 7.61 -18.18 12.32
CA GLN A 209 8.08 -19.26 13.21
C GLN A 209 7.55 -19.11 14.65
N ALA A 210 7.16 -17.89 15.02
CA ALA A 210 6.59 -17.58 16.33
C ALA A 210 5.09 -17.93 16.43
N ASN A 211 4.44 -18.18 15.29
CA ASN A 211 3.03 -18.58 15.15
C ASN A 211 2.92 -19.99 14.58
#